data_AF-A0A836HWG2-F1
#
_entry.id   AF-A0A836HWG2-F1
#
_cell.length_a   1.000
_cell.length_b   1.000
_cell.length_c   1.000
_cell.angle_alpha   90.00
_cell.angle_beta   90.00
_cell.angle_gamma   90.00
#
_symmetry.space_group_name_H-M   'P 1'
#
loop_
_entity.id
_entity.type
_entity.pdbx_description
1 polymer ?
#
loop_
_entity_poly.entity_id
_entity_poly.type
_entity_poly.pdbx_seq_one_letter_code
_entity_poly.pdbx_strand_id
1 'polypeptide(L)'
;MEIWTAELQRAHERLLADDTYRNSIMKPQQLLRHLQGDALLEMLKFAPGDLILTLAAVSPKARLFAELLESRLPTNLRLLLDDATVMHELVSEGACMPSLQPLDTVAWWIDKCGIPVSIRGDEMTIKLLDSSRLRPILRSVSLSLLVRACPIPADVALRLQRIDMCGEAFASLPVQPCQMTQLRELHVARCTSAALVSLSQLPRLTTLSVESKMTVASPVDANAVENHQQSLDAVSVIDMRLWASVRALQHLRLSGSGLSAVTGFSCCASLSTVTVVNCERLVSLSSLSLAVHLRTLSVSWCGVRDLGSLAGCVCLQRVSFDTCRALESLTALAGAPQLREVDVFCSNMRDIRGLESCPCLETLRVTGCRLLTDLSPLAGAPRLRIVDASFSAVSNLQGLGTCPCLEVVRLDVCLSVRDLNPLAGAPRLMYVFVNGLNHAALSYPPSLAPSILPAAAG
;
A
#
# COMPACT_ATOMS: atom_id res chain seq x y z
N MET A 1 15.24 5.97 31.61
CA MET A 1 16.08 5.48 30.48
C MET A 1 16.11 3.97 30.38
N GLU A 2 16.41 3.22 31.45
CA GLU A 2 16.52 1.74 31.41
C GLU A 2 15.23 1.02 30.96
N ILE A 3 14.06 1.54 31.32
CA ILE A 3 12.76 0.99 30.92
C ILE A 3 12.51 1.18 29.41
N TRP A 4 12.93 2.33 28.85
CA TRP A 4 12.77 2.63 27.43
C TRP A 4 13.68 1.78 26.56
N THR A 5 14.94 1.58 26.99
CA THR A 5 15.84 0.61 26.36
C THR A 5 15.24 -0.80 26.39
N ALA A 6 14.59 -1.20 27.49
CA ALA A 6 13.95 -2.51 27.59
C ALA A 6 12.68 -2.67 26.72
N GLU A 7 11.90 -1.60 26.50
CA GLU A 7 10.74 -1.63 25.60
C GLU A 7 11.14 -1.62 24.12
N LEU A 8 12.12 -0.79 23.74
CA LEU A 8 12.71 -0.81 22.40
C LEU A 8 13.30 -2.17 22.08
N GLN A 9 14.01 -2.77 23.03
CA GLN A 9 14.63 -4.07 22.86
C GLN A 9 13.57 -5.17 22.71
N ARG A 10 12.50 -5.15 23.51
CA ARG A 10 11.35 -6.06 23.34
C ARG A 10 10.61 -5.86 22.01
N ALA A 11 10.39 -4.62 21.57
CA ALA A 11 9.76 -4.32 20.29
C ALA A 11 10.64 -4.78 19.12
N HIS A 12 11.96 -4.58 19.23
CA HIS A 12 12.94 -5.03 18.25
C HIS A 12 12.97 -6.56 18.15
N GLU A 13 13.01 -7.26 19.29
CA GLU A 13 12.97 -8.72 19.36
C GLU A 13 11.69 -9.31 18.77
N ARG A 14 10.52 -8.67 18.98
CA ARG A 14 9.26 -9.08 18.36
C ARG A 14 9.25 -8.86 16.84
N LEU A 15 9.68 -7.68 16.40
CA LEU A 15 9.73 -7.34 14.98
C LEU A 15 10.79 -8.16 14.23
N LEU A 16 11.84 -8.60 14.92
CA LEU A 16 12.79 -9.57 14.38
C LEU A 16 12.15 -10.91 14.05
N ALA A 17 10.90 -11.23 14.40
CA ALA A 17 10.20 -12.41 13.91
C ALA A 17 9.59 -12.21 12.50
N ASP A 18 9.47 -10.96 12.04
CA ASP A 18 8.91 -10.58 10.75
C ASP A 18 10.02 -10.44 9.70
N ASP A 19 9.97 -11.25 8.64
CA ASP A 19 10.96 -11.24 7.56
C ASP A 19 10.97 -9.92 6.77
N THR A 20 9.86 -9.17 6.78
CA THR A 20 9.79 -7.84 6.19
C THR A 20 10.58 -6.82 7.00
N TYR A 21 10.63 -6.95 8.33
CA TYR A 21 11.42 -6.11 9.22
C TYR A 21 12.90 -6.49 9.21
N ARG A 22 13.22 -7.80 9.24
CA ARG A 22 14.61 -8.31 9.22
C ARG A 22 15.39 -7.78 8.02
N ASN A 23 14.75 -7.71 6.86
CA ASN A 23 15.38 -7.32 5.59
C ASN A 23 15.14 -5.84 5.22
N SER A 24 14.46 -5.08 6.08
CA SER A 24 14.18 -3.67 5.85
C SER A 24 15.42 -2.80 6.04
N ILE A 25 15.67 -1.89 5.09
CA ILE A 25 16.62 -0.77 5.25
C ILE A 25 16.05 0.35 6.16
N MET A 26 14.76 0.26 6.52
CA MET A 26 14.01 1.24 7.32
C MET A 26 13.61 0.67 8.70
N LYS A 27 14.49 -0.15 9.30
CA LYS A 27 14.30 -0.73 10.65
C LYS A 27 13.96 0.31 11.72
N PRO A 28 14.63 1.48 11.78
CA PRO A 28 14.28 2.51 12.76
C PRO A 28 12.83 3.00 12.62
N GLN A 29 12.34 3.22 11.40
CA GLN A 29 10.97 3.68 11.16
C GLN A 29 9.93 2.62 11.47
N GLN A 30 10.21 1.34 11.17
CA GLN A 30 9.29 0.25 11.51
C GLN A 30 9.26 -0.03 13.02
N LEU A 31 10.40 0.13 13.72
CA LEU A 31 10.48 0.05 15.17
C LEU A 31 9.66 1.18 15.83
N LEU A 32 9.80 2.41 15.33
CA LEU A 32 8.99 3.57 15.76
C LEU A 32 7.50 3.39 15.46
N ARG A 33 7.15 2.80 14.31
CA ARG A 33 5.76 2.47 13.94
C ARG A 33 5.13 1.47 14.91
N HIS A 34 5.90 0.50 15.39
CA HIS A 34 5.44 -0.47 16.39
C HIS A 34 5.28 0.14 17.79
N LEU A 35 6.10 1.14 18.11
CA LEU A 35 6.01 1.93 19.35
C LEU A 35 4.89 2.99 19.31
N GLN A 36 4.23 3.19 18.17
CA GLN A 36 3.14 4.16 17.96
C GLN A 36 3.50 5.62 18.31
N GLY A 37 4.79 6.00 18.37
CA GLY A 37 5.20 7.29 18.94
C GLY A 37 6.51 7.90 18.40
N ASP A 38 6.66 9.21 18.58
CA ASP A 38 7.88 9.98 18.31
C ASP A 38 8.95 9.68 19.37
N ALA A 39 10.19 9.45 18.97
CA ALA A 39 11.29 9.15 19.90
C ALA A 39 11.45 10.22 20.98
N LEU A 40 11.20 11.49 20.66
CA LEU A 40 11.26 12.60 21.61
C LEU A 40 10.12 12.53 22.64
N LEU A 41 8.92 12.12 22.23
CA LEU A 41 7.77 11.94 23.14
C LEU A 41 8.04 10.80 24.13
N GLU A 42 8.57 9.68 23.64
CA GLU A 42 8.88 8.55 24.50
C GLU A 42 10.02 8.86 25.48
N MET A 43 11.04 9.60 25.06
CA MET A 43 12.07 10.09 25.97
C MET A 43 11.48 10.98 27.09
N LEU A 44 10.54 11.86 26.74
CA LEU A 44 9.91 12.79 27.69
C LEU A 44 8.98 12.09 28.68
N LYS A 45 8.27 11.03 28.30
CA LYS A 45 7.40 10.24 29.20
C LYS A 45 8.17 9.68 30.41
N PHE A 46 9.45 9.36 30.23
CA PHE A 46 10.29 8.73 31.26
C PHE A 46 11.45 9.62 31.72
N ALA A 47 11.45 10.90 31.32
CA ALA A 47 12.46 11.86 31.73
C ALA A 47 12.13 12.41 33.14
N PRO A 48 13.13 12.61 34.00
CA PRO A 48 12.93 13.35 35.25
C PRO A 48 12.50 14.79 34.95
N GLY A 49 11.73 15.41 35.86
CA GLY A 49 11.12 16.75 35.65
C GLY A 49 12.12 17.83 35.21
N ASP A 50 13.32 17.84 35.79
CA ASP A 50 14.37 18.80 35.44
C ASP A 50 14.86 18.62 33.99
N LEU A 51 14.92 17.38 33.49
CA LEU A 51 15.29 17.08 32.12
C LEU A 51 14.17 17.46 31.13
N ILE A 52 12.91 17.28 31.53
CA ILE A 52 11.75 17.74 30.73
C ILE A 52 11.82 19.25 30.53
N LEU A 53 12.02 20.02 31.60
CA LEU A 53 12.14 21.49 31.53
C LEU A 53 13.35 21.93 30.68
N THR A 54 14.48 21.23 30.81
CA THR A 54 15.69 21.53 30.04
C THR A 54 15.49 21.24 28.54
N LEU A 55 14.92 20.09 28.18
CA LEU A 55 14.62 19.74 26.79
C LEU A 55 13.58 20.68 26.20
N ALA A 56 12.56 21.02 26.98
CA ALA A 56 11.52 21.98 26.64
C ALA A 56 12.07 23.39 26.38
N ALA A 57 13.16 23.80 27.04
CA ALA A 57 13.78 25.10 26.79
C ALA A 57 14.59 25.17 25.48
N VAL A 58 15.05 24.03 24.96
CA VAL A 58 15.98 23.96 23.82
C VAL A 58 15.29 23.57 22.50
N SER A 59 14.11 22.95 22.57
CA SER A 59 13.37 22.51 21.38
C SER A 59 11.89 22.86 21.50
N PRO A 60 11.32 23.64 20.56
CA PRO A 60 9.88 23.90 20.48
C PRO A 60 9.05 22.62 20.44
N LYS A 61 9.57 21.56 19.78
CA LYS A 61 8.92 20.25 19.68
C LYS A 61 8.95 19.50 21.02
N ALA A 62 10.05 19.62 21.78
CA ALA A 62 10.13 19.07 23.12
C ALA A 62 9.23 19.84 24.10
N ARG A 63 9.13 21.17 23.94
CA ARG A 63 8.22 22.02 24.73
C ARG A 63 6.77 21.62 24.50
N LEU A 64 6.38 21.48 23.24
CA LEU A 64 5.04 21.03 22.86
C LEU A 64 4.70 19.66 23.47
N PHE A 65 5.60 18.69 23.37
CA PHE A 65 5.37 17.36 23.95
C PHE A 65 5.36 17.37 25.48
N ALA A 66 6.22 18.16 26.12
CA ALA A 66 6.21 18.34 27.57
C ALA A 66 4.87 18.93 28.05
N GLU A 67 4.39 19.99 27.40
CA GLU A 67 3.10 20.62 27.71
C GLU A 67 1.93 19.66 27.46
N LEU A 68 1.95 18.85 26.38
CA LEU A 68 0.96 17.80 26.09
C LEU A 68 0.99 16.64 27.13
N LEU A 69 2.16 16.31 27.68
CA LEU A 69 2.33 15.28 28.71
C LEU A 69 1.88 15.79 30.09
N GLU A 70 2.25 17.01 30.47
CA GLU A 70 1.83 17.66 31.72
C GLU A 70 0.31 17.92 31.75
N SER A 71 -0.28 18.27 30.61
CA SER A 71 -1.73 18.44 30.44
C SER A 71 -2.51 17.13 30.32
N ARG A 72 -1.84 15.97 30.40
CA ARG A 72 -2.34 14.63 30.09
C ARG A 72 -3.12 14.60 28.78
N LEU A 73 -2.38 14.34 27.69
CA LEU A 73 -2.86 14.11 26.32
C LEU A 73 -4.37 13.82 26.23
N PRO A 74 -5.17 14.66 25.54
CA PRO A 74 -6.51 14.21 25.19
C PRO A 74 -6.34 12.89 24.45
N THR A 75 -7.11 11.86 24.83
CA THR A 75 -7.09 10.49 24.27
C THR A 75 -7.24 10.42 22.74
N ASN A 76 -7.54 11.58 22.14
CA ASN A 76 -7.92 11.79 20.77
C ASN A 76 -6.75 12.28 19.90
N LEU A 77 -5.57 12.59 20.45
CA LEU A 77 -4.40 12.97 19.66
C LEU A 77 -3.48 11.76 19.45
N ARG A 78 -3.45 11.22 18.24
CA ARG A 78 -2.56 10.13 17.80
C ARG A 78 -1.45 10.69 16.94
N LEU A 79 -0.25 10.12 17.04
CA LEU A 79 0.83 10.41 16.10
C LEU A 79 0.72 9.45 14.92
N LEU A 80 0.54 9.97 13.72
CA LEU A 80 0.59 9.20 12.49
C LEU A 80 1.94 9.42 11.81
N LEU A 81 2.63 8.32 11.48
CA LEU A 81 3.77 8.35 10.57
C LEU A 81 3.27 7.96 9.19
N ASP A 82 3.33 8.90 8.25
CA ASP A 82 2.99 8.67 6.86
C ASP A 82 4.24 8.88 5.99
N ASP A 83 4.67 7.79 5.34
CA ASP A 83 5.89 7.57 4.54
C ASP A 83 7.23 8.07 5.14
N ALA A 84 7.36 9.37 5.40
CA ALA A 84 8.54 10.03 5.98
C ALA A 84 8.22 11.21 6.91
N THR A 85 6.94 11.52 7.15
CA THR A 85 6.50 12.69 7.93
C THR A 85 5.74 12.26 9.18
N VAL A 86 6.13 12.82 10.34
CA VAL A 86 5.37 12.69 11.59
C VAL A 86 4.22 13.70 11.53
N MET A 87 3.01 13.21 11.41
CA MET A 87 1.76 13.96 11.45
C MET A 87 1.15 13.80 12.85
N HIS A 88 0.53 14.86 13.38
CA HIS A 88 -0.38 14.70 14.52
C HIS A 88 -1.79 14.52 13.97
N GLU A 89 -2.40 13.38 14.22
CA GLU A 89 -3.78 13.07 13.88
C GLU A 89 -4.69 13.24 15.09
N LEU A 90 -5.64 14.16 14.97
CA LEU A 90 -6.75 14.29 15.90
C LEU A 90 -7.87 13.35 15.47
N VAL A 91 -8.08 12.28 16.24
CA VAL A 91 -9.10 11.27 16.01
C VAL A 91 -10.30 11.52 16.92
N SER A 92 -11.45 11.78 16.31
CA SER A 92 -12.76 11.81 16.96
C SER A 92 -13.42 10.43 16.83
N GLU A 93 -13.40 9.61 17.88
CA GLU A 93 -14.11 8.33 17.93
C GLU A 93 -15.35 8.46 18.84
N GLY A 94 -16.54 8.64 18.25
CA GLY A 94 -17.83 8.44 18.94
C GLY A 94 -18.52 9.68 19.51
N ALA A 95 -19.80 9.50 19.86
CA ALA A 95 -20.86 10.51 20.08
C ALA A 95 -20.63 11.56 21.19
N CYS A 96 -19.47 11.60 21.83
CA CYS A 96 -19.15 12.58 22.85
C CYS A 96 -17.75 13.13 22.60
N MET A 97 -17.68 14.23 21.85
CA MET A 97 -16.42 14.95 21.67
C MET A 97 -16.10 15.80 22.91
N PRO A 98 -14.91 15.66 23.51
CA PRO A 98 -14.42 16.62 24.48
C PRO A 98 -14.04 17.96 23.80
N SER A 99 -13.97 19.04 24.57
CA SER A 99 -13.70 20.39 24.05
C SER A 99 -12.33 20.47 23.34
N LEU A 100 -12.25 21.24 22.23
CA LEU A 100 -10.98 21.54 21.55
C LEU A 100 -10.07 22.51 22.35
N GLN A 101 -10.55 23.03 23.48
CA GLN A 101 -9.84 24.03 24.30
C GLN A 101 -8.40 23.64 24.67
N PRO A 102 -8.08 22.37 25.04
CA PRO A 102 -6.70 21.98 25.35
C PRO A 102 -5.77 21.97 24.12
N LEU A 103 -6.32 21.88 22.91
CA LEU A 103 -5.54 21.96 21.67
C LEU A 103 -5.34 23.40 21.22
N ASP A 104 -6.30 24.28 21.50
CA ASP A 104 -6.18 25.72 21.22
C ASP A 104 -5.05 26.38 22.03
N THR A 105 -4.77 25.90 23.24
CA THR A 105 -3.67 26.41 24.07
C THR A 105 -2.30 26.08 23.48
N VAL A 106 -2.16 24.92 22.83
CA VAL A 106 -0.90 24.46 22.22
C VAL A 106 -0.82 24.66 20.71
N ALA A 107 -1.91 25.10 20.06
CA ALA A 107 -1.99 25.32 18.61
C ALA A 107 -0.86 26.21 18.07
N TRP A 108 -0.45 27.23 18.83
CA TRP A 108 0.66 28.10 18.48
C TRP A 108 2.00 27.35 18.45
N TRP A 109 2.25 26.47 19.42
CA TRP A 109 3.46 25.65 19.45
C TRP A 109 3.46 24.62 18.31
N ILE A 110 2.30 24.05 17.98
CA ILE A 110 2.16 23.13 16.85
C ILE A 110 2.53 23.84 15.53
N ASP A 111 2.02 25.06 15.32
CA ASP A 111 2.39 25.91 14.18
C ASP A 111 3.90 26.17 14.12
N LYS A 112 4.49 26.58 15.25
CA LYS A 112 5.92 26.91 15.35
C LYS A 112 6.84 25.71 15.12
N CYS A 113 6.39 24.51 15.44
CA CYS A 113 7.14 23.30 15.15
C CYS A 113 7.05 22.88 13.68
N GLY A 114 6.20 23.53 12.87
CA GLY A 114 5.94 23.17 11.49
C GLY A 114 5.34 21.77 11.35
N ILE A 115 4.68 21.26 12.39
CA ILE A 115 4.15 19.91 12.41
C ILE A 115 2.78 19.93 11.72
N PRO A 116 2.61 19.23 10.59
CA PRO A 116 1.32 19.18 9.91
C PRO A 116 0.28 18.47 10.79
N VAL A 117 -0.89 19.11 10.92
CA VAL A 117 -2.03 18.57 11.66
C VAL A 117 -3.00 17.90 10.69
N SER A 118 -3.38 16.67 11.02
CA SER A 118 -4.45 15.92 10.39
C SER A 118 -5.64 15.81 11.34
N ILE A 119 -6.85 15.88 10.80
CA ILE A 119 -8.07 15.65 11.59
C ILE A 119 -8.85 14.51 10.96
N ARG A 120 -9.20 13.51 11.78
CA ARG A 120 -10.11 12.42 11.43
C ARG A 120 -11.38 12.54 12.24
N GLY A 121 -12.52 12.71 11.57
CA GLY A 121 -13.78 12.86 12.31
C GLY A 121 -15.03 12.98 11.45
N ASP A 122 -16.14 13.22 12.14
CA ASP A 122 -17.45 13.48 11.58
C ASP A 122 -17.69 14.97 11.31
N GLU A 123 -18.89 15.31 10.81
CA GLU A 123 -19.30 16.68 10.52
C GLU A 123 -19.18 17.62 11.73
N MET A 124 -19.48 17.12 12.94
CA MET A 124 -19.39 17.90 14.17
C MET A 124 -17.94 18.28 14.49
N THR A 125 -17.01 17.35 14.27
CA THR A 125 -15.57 17.59 14.45
C THR A 125 -15.07 18.72 13.55
N ILE A 126 -15.57 18.80 12.31
CA ILE A 126 -15.18 19.87 11.38
C ILE A 126 -15.84 21.21 11.72
N LYS A 127 -17.12 21.22 12.14
CA LYS A 127 -17.80 22.45 12.57
C LYS A 127 -17.14 23.09 13.80
N LEU A 128 -16.60 22.28 14.70
CA LEU A 128 -15.85 22.78 15.85
C LEU A 128 -14.55 23.52 15.46
N LEU A 129 -14.07 23.36 14.21
CA LEU A 129 -12.90 24.11 13.72
C LEU A 129 -13.21 25.59 13.46
N ASP A 130 -14.48 25.97 13.35
CA ASP A 130 -14.88 27.35 13.07
C ASP A 130 -14.44 28.34 14.15
N SER A 131 -14.32 27.86 15.40
CA SER A 131 -13.88 28.65 16.55
C SER A 131 -12.44 28.36 17.01
N SER A 132 -11.74 27.43 16.35
CA SER A 132 -10.42 26.93 16.81
C SER A 132 -9.24 27.69 16.21
N ARG A 133 -8.13 27.76 16.97
CA ARG A 133 -6.82 28.26 16.48
C ARG A 133 -6.08 27.27 15.59
N LEU A 134 -6.63 26.06 15.40
CA LEU A 134 -6.05 24.98 14.59
C LEU A 134 -6.33 25.15 13.09
N ARG A 135 -7.33 25.94 12.73
CA ARG A 135 -7.74 26.20 11.34
C ARG A 135 -6.58 26.59 10.38
N PRO A 136 -5.63 27.49 10.73
CA PRO A 136 -4.55 27.88 9.82
C PRO A 136 -3.47 26.81 9.63
N ILE A 137 -3.29 25.90 10.59
CA ILE A 137 -2.22 24.88 10.60
C ILE A 137 -2.65 23.55 10.00
N LEU A 138 -3.93 23.42 9.66
CA LEU A 138 -4.53 22.19 9.19
C LEU A 138 -4.07 21.88 7.75
N ARG A 139 -3.50 20.68 7.55
CA ARG A 139 -2.94 20.26 6.25
C ARG A 139 -3.58 18.98 5.71
N SER A 140 -4.22 18.19 6.58
CA SER A 140 -4.85 16.93 6.21
C SER A 140 -6.23 16.79 6.87
N VAL A 141 -7.21 16.30 6.13
CA VAL A 141 -8.55 15.99 6.66
C VAL A 141 -8.96 14.61 6.18
N SER A 142 -9.39 13.75 7.11
CA SER A 142 -10.06 12.48 6.84
C SER A 142 -11.48 12.53 7.42
N LEU A 143 -12.47 12.49 6.55
CA LEU A 143 -13.87 12.52 6.91
C LEU A 143 -14.41 11.11 7.03
N SER A 144 -15.25 10.90 8.04
CA SER A 144 -16.06 9.68 8.14
C SER A 144 -16.87 9.45 6.86
N LEU A 145 -16.96 8.18 6.44
CA LEU A 145 -17.67 7.77 5.23
C LEU A 145 -19.19 7.99 5.28
N LEU A 146 -19.70 8.42 6.43
CA LEU A 146 -21.11 8.77 6.65
C LEU A 146 -21.41 10.24 6.31
N VAL A 147 -20.39 11.08 6.19
CA VAL A 147 -20.54 12.51 5.88
C VAL A 147 -20.81 12.67 4.37
N ARG A 148 -21.99 13.17 4.03
CA ARG A 148 -22.47 13.33 2.64
C ARG A 148 -22.37 14.76 2.13
N ALA A 149 -22.48 15.75 3.01
CA ALA A 149 -22.24 17.16 2.69
C ALA A 149 -20.86 17.55 3.17
N CYS A 150 -20.09 18.28 2.36
CA CYS A 150 -18.78 18.76 2.78
C CYS A 150 -18.90 19.78 3.91
N PRO A 151 -18.41 19.50 5.13
CA PRO A 151 -18.45 20.47 6.21
C PRO A 151 -17.21 21.38 6.23
N ILE A 152 -16.29 21.22 5.27
CA ILE A 152 -15.00 21.91 5.26
C ILE A 152 -15.18 23.37 4.83
N PRO A 153 -14.76 24.35 5.65
CA PRO A 153 -14.73 25.76 5.27
C PRO A 153 -13.85 26.02 4.05
N ALA A 154 -14.25 26.98 3.21
CA ALA A 154 -13.56 27.29 1.95
C ALA A 154 -12.09 27.69 2.13
N ASP A 155 -11.76 28.43 3.18
CA ASP A 155 -10.40 28.87 3.51
C ASP A 155 -9.48 27.70 3.89
N VAL A 156 -10.02 26.69 4.58
CA VAL A 156 -9.29 25.47 4.93
C VAL A 156 -9.05 24.63 3.68
N ALA A 157 -10.10 24.40 2.86
CA ALA A 157 -10.02 23.58 1.66
C ALA A 157 -8.89 24.00 0.71
N LEU A 158 -8.62 25.30 0.57
CA LEU A 158 -7.56 25.83 -0.29
C LEU A 158 -6.12 25.54 0.19
N ARG A 159 -5.94 25.20 1.47
CA ARG A 159 -4.63 24.97 2.11
C ARG A 159 -4.30 23.50 2.34
N LEU A 160 -5.31 22.63 2.24
CA LEU A 160 -5.16 21.20 2.46
C LEU A 160 -4.24 20.59 1.40
N GLN A 161 -3.35 19.72 1.88
CA GLN A 161 -2.42 18.94 1.08
C GLN A 161 -2.93 17.51 0.89
N ARG A 162 -3.68 17.00 1.88
CA ARG A 162 -4.28 15.66 1.88
C ARG A 162 -5.75 15.73 2.25
N ILE A 163 -6.58 15.01 1.50
CA ILE A 163 -8.00 14.89 1.77
C ILE A 163 -8.42 13.44 1.61
N ASP A 164 -9.18 12.95 2.57
CA ASP A 164 -9.89 11.68 2.53
C ASP A 164 -11.36 11.93 2.85
N MET A 165 -12.26 11.59 1.93
CA MET A 165 -13.70 11.82 2.09
C MET A 165 -14.56 10.96 1.16
N CYS A 166 -15.87 10.98 1.38
CA CYS A 166 -16.83 10.39 0.46
C CYS A 166 -17.02 11.22 -0.83
N GLY A 167 -17.40 10.55 -1.93
CA GLY A 167 -17.65 11.17 -3.23
C GLY A 167 -18.74 12.23 -3.22
N GLU A 168 -19.82 12.00 -2.46
CA GLU A 168 -20.88 13.01 -2.25
C GLU A 168 -20.34 14.27 -1.54
N ALA A 169 -19.50 14.09 -0.51
CA ALA A 169 -18.85 15.20 0.19
C ALA A 169 -17.87 15.93 -0.73
N PHE A 170 -17.13 15.23 -1.59
CA PHE A 170 -16.23 15.86 -2.54
C PHE A 170 -16.99 16.64 -3.62
N ALA A 171 -18.10 16.10 -4.13
CA ALA A 171 -18.94 16.78 -5.11
C ALA A 171 -19.63 18.02 -4.54
N SER A 172 -19.87 18.07 -3.23
CA SER A 172 -20.48 19.20 -2.51
C SER A 172 -19.47 20.20 -1.93
N LEU A 173 -18.21 20.16 -2.39
CA LEU A 173 -17.20 21.15 -1.96
C LEU A 173 -17.68 22.58 -2.27
N PRO A 174 -17.54 23.52 -1.30
CA PRO A 174 -17.95 24.92 -1.50
C PRO A 174 -16.99 25.70 -2.42
N VAL A 175 -15.85 25.11 -2.77
CA VAL A 175 -14.77 25.72 -3.56
C VAL A 175 -14.61 24.96 -4.86
N GLN A 176 -14.30 25.68 -5.94
CA GLN A 176 -13.97 25.01 -7.20
C GLN A 176 -12.65 24.23 -7.05
N PRO A 177 -12.59 22.94 -7.43
CA PRO A 177 -11.39 22.12 -7.23
C PRO A 177 -10.13 22.71 -7.91
N CYS A 178 -10.28 23.49 -8.98
CA CYS A 178 -9.18 24.20 -9.65
C CYS A 178 -8.42 25.18 -8.74
N GLN A 179 -9.03 25.68 -7.67
CA GLN A 179 -8.41 26.61 -6.73
C GLN A 179 -7.55 25.89 -5.68
N MET A 180 -7.71 24.58 -5.51
CA MET A 180 -7.00 23.75 -4.51
C MET A 180 -5.57 23.41 -4.95
N THR A 181 -4.75 24.43 -5.15
CA THR A 181 -3.38 24.33 -5.69
C THR A 181 -2.39 23.61 -4.77
N GLN A 182 -2.71 23.47 -3.49
CA GLN A 182 -1.86 22.81 -2.49
C GLN A 182 -2.16 21.31 -2.36
N LEU A 183 -3.28 20.83 -2.91
CA LEU A 183 -3.71 19.45 -2.76
C LEU A 183 -2.81 18.52 -3.59
N ARG A 184 -2.19 17.55 -2.90
CA ARG A 184 -1.28 16.56 -3.49
C ARG A 184 -1.86 15.16 -3.43
N GLU A 185 -2.55 14.84 -2.35
CA GLU A 185 -3.11 13.52 -2.12
C GLU A 185 -4.61 13.60 -1.87
N LEU A 186 -5.35 12.75 -2.57
CA LEU A 186 -6.80 12.71 -2.47
C LEU A 186 -7.28 11.27 -2.47
N HIS A 187 -7.99 10.90 -1.41
CA HIS A 187 -8.72 9.66 -1.29
C HIS A 187 -10.22 9.96 -1.36
N VAL A 188 -10.91 9.36 -2.33
CA VAL A 188 -12.36 9.51 -2.50
C VAL A 188 -13.01 8.14 -2.39
N ALA A 189 -13.69 7.89 -1.28
CA ALA A 189 -14.51 6.71 -1.09
C ALA A 189 -15.92 6.91 -1.64
N ARG A 190 -16.58 5.83 -2.08
CA ARG A 190 -17.93 5.90 -2.69
C ARG A 190 -17.99 6.96 -3.80
N CYS A 191 -17.02 6.92 -4.70
CA CYS A 191 -16.88 7.93 -5.74
C CYS A 191 -18.14 7.96 -6.64
N THR A 192 -18.68 9.15 -6.86
CA THR A 192 -19.83 9.41 -7.74
C THR A 192 -19.37 9.95 -9.10
N SER A 193 -20.23 9.87 -10.11
CA SER A 193 -20.02 10.49 -11.42
C SER A 193 -19.64 11.98 -11.32
N ALA A 194 -20.34 12.73 -10.47
CA ALA A 194 -20.05 14.14 -10.19
C ALA A 194 -18.66 14.35 -9.57
N ALA A 195 -18.26 13.49 -8.62
CA ALA A 195 -16.93 13.57 -8.02
C ALA A 195 -15.82 13.35 -9.06
N LEU A 196 -15.98 12.41 -10.00
CA LEU A 196 -15.01 12.17 -11.08
C LEU A 196 -14.80 13.39 -11.98
N VAL A 197 -15.88 14.11 -12.29
CA VAL A 197 -15.80 15.35 -13.08
C VAL A 197 -15.04 16.41 -12.28
N SER A 198 -15.32 16.56 -10.98
CA SER A 198 -14.59 17.49 -10.12
C SER A 198 -13.10 17.13 -9.97
N LEU A 199 -12.74 15.84 -9.97
CA LEU A 199 -11.35 15.37 -9.91
C LEU A 199 -10.51 15.85 -11.09
N SER A 200 -11.12 16.02 -12.27
CA SER A 200 -10.41 16.51 -13.46
C SER A 200 -9.82 17.91 -13.27
N GLN A 201 -10.34 18.71 -12.36
CA GLN A 201 -9.96 20.12 -12.25
C GLN A 201 -8.77 20.34 -11.32
N LEU A 202 -8.21 19.28 -10.70
CA LEU A 202 -7.12 19.40 -9.71
C LEU A 202 -5.74 19.51 -10.38
N PRO A 203 -5.05 20.66 -10.29
CA PRO A 203 -3.88 20.95 -11.13
C PRO A 203 -2.57 20.31 -10.65
N ARG A 204 -2.45 19.97 -9.36
CA ARG A 204 -1.19 19.54 -8.72
C ARG A 204 -1.28 18.21 -7.97
N LEU A 205 -2.31 17.41 -8.26
CA LEU A 205 -2.51 16.13 -7.60
C LEU A 205 -1.42 15.13 -8.03
N THR A 206 -0.74 14.53 -7.04
CA THR A 206 0.30 13.53 -7.24
C THR A 206 -0.19 12.13 -6.93
N THR A 207 -1.08 11.99 -5.93
CA THR A 207 -1.62 10.72 -5.47
C THR A 207 -3.15 10.78 -5.49
N LEU A 208 -3.77 9.85 -6.20
CA LEU A 208 -5.23 9.72 -6.27
C LEU A 208 -5.62 8.30 -5.86
N SER A 209 -6.51 8.17 -4.89
CA SER A 209 -7.15 6.91 -4.54
C SER A 209 -8.66 7.04 -4.71
N VAL A 210 -9.25 6.17 -5.52
CA VAL A 210 -10.69 6.13 -5.79
C VAL A 210 -11.22 4.79 -5.33
N GLU A 211 -12.18 4.80 -4.42
CA GLU A 211 -12.90 3.60 -3.97
C GLU A 211 -14.37 3.67 -4.41
N SER A 212 -14.79 2.71 -5.23
CA SER A 212 -16.19 2.51 -5.66
C SER A 212 -16.80 1.37 -4.85
N LYS A 213 -17.83 1.67 -4.04
CA LYS A 213 -18.37 0.71 -3.06
C LYS A 213 -19.29 -0.31 -3.71
N MET A 214 -19.19 -1.55 -3.24
CA MET A 214 -20.19 -2.61 -3.39
C MET A 214 -21.39 -2.33 -2.47
N THR A 215 -22.60 -2.36 -3.03
CA THR A 215 -23.80 -2.68 -2.28
C THR A 215 -23.66 -4.13 -1.81
N VAL A 216 -23.14 -4.34 -0.60
CA VAL A 216 -23.30 -5.64 0.05
C VAL A 216 -24.79 -5.80 0.27
N ALA A 217 -25.46 -6.56 -0.60
CA ALA A 217 -26.75 -7.12 -0.27
C ALA A 217 -26.49 -8.08 0.90
N SER A 218 -26.90 -7.71 2.11
CA SER A 218 -27.12 -8.71 3.15
C SER A 218 -28.21 -9.67 2.65
N PRO A 219 -28.05 -11.01 2.76
CA PRO A 219 -29.08 -11.96 2.35
C PRO A 219 -30.17 -12.12 3.43
N VAL A 220 -30.48 -11.05 4.17
CA VAL A 220 -31.48 -11.04 5.24
C VAL A 220 -32.16 -9.68 5.20
N ASP A 221 -33.24 -9.61 4.43
CA ASP A 221 -34.45 -8.79 4.64
C ASP A 221 -35.23 -8.75 3.32
N ALA A 222 -35.75 -9.93 2.94
CA ALA A 222 -36.86 -10.02 2.00
C ALA A 222 -38.11 -9.51 2.74
N ASN A 223 -38.27 -8.18 2.83
CA ASN A 223 -39.53 -7.43 3.01
C ASN A 223 -39.25 -5.96 3.40
N ALA A 224 -38.50 -5.23 2.57
CA ALA A 224 -38.55 -3.77 2.57
C ALA A 224 -38.96 -3.32 1.17
N VAL A 225 -40.17 -2.75 1.12
CA VAL A 225 -40.83 -2.18 -0.05
C VAL A 225 -39.86 -1.32 -0.86
N GLU A 226 -39.80 -1.63 -2.15
CA GLU A 226 -39.11 -0.92 -3.21
C GLU A 226 -39.29 0.61 -3.15
N ASN A 227 -38.35 1.31 -2.51
CA ASN A 227 -38.12 2.74 -2.74
C ASN A 227 -37.05 2.91 -3.83
N HIS A 228 -37.50 2.86 -5.08
CA HIS A 228 -36.72 2.95 -6.32
C HIS A 228 -36.08 4.34 -6.61
N GLN A 229 -35.70 5.14 -5.60
CA GLN A 229 -35.23 6.52 -5.83
C GLN A 229 -33.79 6.87 -5.41
N GLN A 230 -32.92 5.93 -5.01
CA GLN A 230 -31.50 6.24 -4.77
C GLN A 230 -30.55 5.07 -5.09
N SER A 231 -30.69 4.46 -6.28
CA SER A 231 -29.60 3.71 -6.91
C SER A 231 -28.55 4.73 -7.39
N LEU A 232 -27.73 5.21 -6.45
CA LEU A 232 -26.75 6.28 -6.64
C LEU A 232 -25.55 5.76 -7.45
N ASP A 233 -25.47 6.14 -8.73
CA ASP A 233 -24.29 6.31 -9.59
C ASP A 233 -22.99 5.61 -9.15
N ALA A 234 -22.99 4.28 -9.07
CA ALA A 234 -21.76 3.53 -8.89
C ALA A 234 -20.92 3.63 -10.17
N VAL A 235 -19.74 4.24 -10.06
CA VAL A 235 -18.79 4.34 -11.17
C VAL A 235 -18.32 2.95 -11.58
N SER A 236 -18.76 2.51 -12.76
CA SER A 236 -18.34 1.26 -13.38
C SER A 236 -17.23 1.45 -14.41
N VAL A 237 -17.10 2.65 -14.98
CA VAL A 237 -16.09 2.98 -15.99
C VAL A 237 -15.38 4.27 -15.59
N ILE A 238 -14.04 4.25 -15.61
CA ILE A 238 -13.20 5.42 -15.39
C ILE A 238 -12.46 5.73 -16.69
N ASP A 239 -12.76 6.89 -17.29
CA ASP A 239 -11.99 7.39 -18.43
C ASP A 239 -10.96 8.43 -17.97
N MET A 240 -9.69 8.04 -17.91
CA MET A 240 -8.55 8.89 -17.54
C MET A 240 -8.33 10.03 -18.54
N ARG A 241 -8.96 10.02 -19.73
CA ARG A 241 -8.96 11.20 -20.63
C ARG A 241 -9.58 12.42 -19.97
N LEU A 242 -10.55 12.21 -19.07
CA LEU A 242 -11.14 13.26 -18.26
C LEU A 242 -10.10 13.91 -17.35
N TRP A 243 -9.01 13.21 -17.02
CA TRP A 243 -7.95 13.69 -16.13
C TRP A 243 -6.69 14.17 -16.88
N ALA A 244 -6.81 14.51 -18.17
CA ALA A 244 -5.69 14.99 -18.99
C ALA A 244 -5.02 16.28 -18.46
N SER A 245 -5.73 17.06 -17.65
CA SER A 245 -5.26 18.22 -16.90
C SER A 245 -4.35 17.84 -15.73
N VAL A 246 -4.47 16.63 -15.18
CA VAL A 246 -3.72 16.15 -14.00
C VAL A 246 -2.38 15.55 -14.44
N ARG A 247 -1.53 16.39 -15.03
CA ARG A 247 -0.24 15.96 -15.61
C ARG A 247 0.78 15.48 -14.57
N ALA A 248 0.61 15.89 -13.31
CA ALA A 248 1.51 15.57 -12.21
C ALA A 248 1.18 14.26 -11.47
N LEU A 249 0.14 13.53 -11.90
CA LEU A 249 -0.28 12.30 -11.21
C LEU A 249 0.81 11.23 -11.35
N GLN A 250 1.34 10.78 -10.21
CA GLN A 250 2.40 9.77 -10.11
C GLN A 250 1.89 8.45 -9.56
N HIS A 251 0.92 8.50 -8.65
CA HIS A 251 0.39 7.35 -7.93
C HIS A 251 -1.13 7.29 -8.09
N LEU A 252 -1.63 6.19 -8.65
CA LEU A 252 -3.06 5.94 -8.80
C LEU A 252 -3.43 4.65 -8.07
N ARG A 253 -4.40 4.74 -7.16
CA ARG A 253 -5.04 3.60 -6.52
C ARG A 253 -6.51 3.55 -6.93
N LEU A 254 -6.93 2.42 -7.48
CA LEU A 254 -8.32 2.15 -7.82
C LEU A 254 -8.77 0.98 -6.96
N SER A 255 -9.87 1.15 -6.25
CA SER A 255 -10.51 0.10 -5.48
C SER A 255 -11.98 0.04 -5.87
N GLY A 256 -12.52 -1.14 -6.17
CA GLY A 256 -13.97 -1.23 -6.33
C GLY A 256 -14.47 -2.39 -7.16
N SER A 257 -15.35 -3.17 -6.53
CA SER A 257 -16.03 -4.35 -7.09
C SER A 257 -16.82 -4.10 -8.37
N GLY A 258 -17.31 -2.88 -8.59
CA GLY A 258 -18.13 -2.50 -9.74
C GLY A 258 -17.35 -2.06 -10.98
N LEU A 259 -16.04 -1.83 -10.86
CA LEU A 259 -15.22 -1.28 -11.94
C LEU A 259 -14.99 -2.32 -13.03
N SER A 260 -15.51 -2.07 -14.23
CA SER A 260 -15.41 -2.95 -15.40
C SER A 260 -14.36 -2.50 -16.41
N ALA A 261 -14.12 -1.19 -16.54
CA ALA A 261 -13.15 -0.67 -17.51
C ALA A 261 -12.43 0.59 -17.01
N VAL A 262 -11.14 0.67 -17.32
CA VAL A 262 -10.32 1.88 -17.15
C VAL A 262 -9.68 2.23 -18.48
N THR A 263 -9.95 3.42 -19.00
CA THR A 263 -9.47 3.89 -20.31
C THR A 263 -8.64 5.15 -20.19
N GLY A 264 -7.88 5.51 -21.22
CA GLY A 264 -7.36 6.88 -21.35
C GLY A 264 -6.02 7.19 -20.69
N PHE A 265 -5.22 6.18 -20.28
CA PHE A 265 -3.91 6.41 -19.67
C PHE A 265 -2.90 7.14 -20.57
N SER A 266 -3.20 7.33 -21.86
CA SER A 266 -2.42 8.14 -22.80
C SER A 266 -2.11 9.56 -22.32
N CYS A 267 -2.96 10.10 -21.44
CA CYS A 267 -2.83 11.48 -20.97
C CYS A 267 -1.99 11.62 -19.69
N CYS A 268 -1.62 10.51 -19.03
CA CYS A 268 -0.94 10.51 -17.74
C CYS A 268 0.58 10.26 -17.90
N ALA A 269 1.29 11.24 -18.45
CA ALA A 269 2.72 11.12 -18.76
C ALA A 269 3.64 10.93 -17.54
N SER A 270 3.20 11.25 -16.32
CA SER A 270 4.02 11.09 -15.10
C SER A 270 3.63 9.89 -14.24
N LEU A 271 2.69 9.05 -14.69
CA LEU A 271 2.17 7.94 -13.89
C LEU A 271 3.25 6.88 -13.69
N SER A 272 3.63 6.67 -12.44
CA SER A 272 4.74 5.79 -12.05
C SER A 272 4.26 4.51 -11.36
N THR A 273 3.16 4.61 -10.59
CA THR A 273 2.59 3.46 -9.89
C THR A 273 1.09 3.39 -10.08
N VAL A 274 0.60 2.19 -10.40
CA VAL A 274 -0.82 1.88 -10.45
C VAL A 274 -1.11 0.72 -9.53
N THR A 275 -2.08 0.89 -8.65
CA THR A 275 -2.56 -0.13 -7.73
C THR A 275 -4.05 -0.33 -7.97
N VAL A 276 -4.48 -1.53 -8.33
CA VAL A 276 -5.88 -1.88 -8.53
C VAL A 276 -6.27 -2.96 -7.54
N VAL A 277 -7.32 -2.74 -6.76
CA VAL A 277 -7.74 -3.65 -5.68
C VAL A 277 -9.22 -3.96 -5.79
N ASN A 278 -9.60 -5.22 -5.62
CA ASN A 278 -10.99 -5.65 -5.51
C ASN A 278 -11.84 -5.26 -6.73
N CYS A 279 -11.28 -5.31 -7.95
CA CYS A 279 -11.97 -5.02 -9.21
C CYS A 279 -12.24 -6.33 -9.98
N GLU A 280 -13.18 -7.14 -9.49
CA GLU A 280 -13.50 -8.45 -10.08
C GLU A 280 -14.01 -8.36 -11.52
N ARG A 281 -14.71 -7.27 -11.87
CA ARG A 281 -15.22 -7.03 -13.23
C ARG A 281 -14.19 -6.47 -14.20
N LEU A 282 -13.01 -6.07 -13.72
CA LEU A 282 -11.95 -5.53 -14.57
C LEU A 282 -11.19 -6.68 -15.23
N VAL A 283 -11.56 -7.00 -16.47
CA VAL A 283 -11.00 -8.16 -17.21
C VAL A 283 -9.74 -7.80 -17.99
N SER A 284 -9.61 -6.55 -18.43
CA SER A 284 -8.53 -6.09 -19.30
C SER A 284 -7.91 -4.78 -18.82
N LEU A 285 -6.59 -4.71 -18.92
CA LEU A 285 -5.79 -3.51 -18.71
C LEU A 285 -5.31 -2.88 -20.02
N SER A 286 -5.98 -3.17 -21.15
CA SER A 286 -5.63 -2.73 -22.53
C SER A 286 -5.04 -1.31 -22.63
N SER A 287 -5.65 -0.38 -21.90
CA SER A 287 -5.30 1.04 -21.87
C SER A 287 -3.95 1.37 -21.22
N LEU A 288 -3.35 0.48 -20.41
CA LEU A 288 -2.05 0.68 -19.78
C LEU A 288 -0.88 0.63 -20.78
N SER A 289 -1.09 0.09 -21.98
CA SER A 289 -0.07 0.03 -23.04
C SER A 289 0.55 1.38 -23.40
N LEU A 290 -0.16 2.48 -23.10
CA LEU A 290 0.28 3.85 -23.37
C LEU A 290 1.00 4.50 -22.17
N ALA A 291 1.06 3.83 -21.02
CA ALA A 291 1.70 4.32 -19.80
C ALA A 291 3.22 4.00 -19.79
N VAL A 292 3.96 4.62 -20.71
CA VAL A 292 5.39 4.33 -20.94
C VAL A 292 6.31 4.56 -19.73
N HIS A 293 5.89 5.39 -18.77
CA HIS A 293 6.64 5.71 -17.55
C HIS A 293 6.23 4.87 -16.33
N LEU A 294 5.31 3.92 -16.48
CA LEU A 294 4.86 3.05 -15.41
C LEU A 294 6.02 2.18 -14.92
N ARG A 295 6.32 2.22 -13.62
CA ARG A 295 7.40 1.45 -12.98
C ARG A 295 6.88 0.32 -12.10
N THR A 296 5.77 0.55 -11.40
CA THR A 296 5.19 -0.42 -10.47
C THR A 296 3.71 -0.64 -10.79
N LEU A 297 3.30 -1.89 -10.96
CA LEU A 297 1.91 -2.30 -11.09
C LEU A 297 1.58 -3.29 -9.98
N SER A 298 0.54 -3.01 -9.21
CA SER A 298 -0.02 -3.95 -8.22
C SER A 298 -1.49 -4.16 -8.52
N VAL A 299 -1.90 -5.42 -8.67
CA VAL A 299 -3.28 -5.80 -8.95
C VAL A 299 -3.67 -6.89 -7.96
N SER A 300 -4.70 -6.63 -7.17
CA SER A 300 -5.14 -7.55 -6.13
C SER A 300 -6.64 -7.79 -6.23
N TRP A 301 -7.09 -9.04 -6.08
CA TRP A 301 -8.52 -9.39 -6.10
C TRP A 301 -9.25 -8.88 -7.37
N CYS A 302 -8.63 -9.06 -8.53
CA CYS A 302 -9.18 -8.60 -9.80
C CYS A 302 -9.42 -9.76 -10.78
N GLY A 303 -10.32 -9.53 -11.74
CA GLY A 303 -10.66 -10.48 -12.81
C GLY A 303 -9.75 -10.39 -14.04
N VAL A 304 -8.57 -9.77 -13.93
CA VAL A 304 -7.66 -9.53 -15.06
C VAL A 304 -7.17 -10.86 -15.64
N ARG A 305 -7.38 -11.04 -16.95
CA ARG A 305 -6.95 -12.23 -17.70
C ARG A 305 -5.82 -11.93 -18.67
N ASP A 306 -5.91 -10.77 -19.33
CA ASP A 306 -5.03 -10.40 -20.42
C ASP A 306 -4.05 -9.30 -19.97
N LEU A 307 -2.77 -9.64 -20.02
CA LEU A 307 -1.65 -8.76 -19.73
C LEU A 307 -0.97 -8.22 -20.99
N GLY A 308 -1.46 -8.52 -22.20
CA GLY A 308 -0.84 -8.14 -23.48
C GLY A 308 -0.53 -6.64 -23.60
N SER A 309 -1.31 -5.80 -22.93
CA SER A 309 -1.06 -4.36 -22.82
C SER A 309 0.22 -3.97 -22.10
N LEU A 310 0.71 -4.79 -21.16
CA LEU A 310 1.93 -4.50 -20.40
C LEU A 310 3.20 -4.60 -21.23
N ALA A 311 3.14 -5.22 -22.42
CA ALA A 311 4.25 -5.24 -23.36
C ALA A 311 4.69 -3.82 -23.80
N GLY A 312 3.77 -2.84 -23.78
CA GLY A 312 4.08 -1.43 -24.07
C GLY A 312 4.78 -0.67 -22.93
N CYS A 313 4.79 -1.22 -21.71
CA CYS A 313 5.32 -0.56 -20.51
C CYS A 313 6.85 -0.77 -20.38
N VAL A 314 7.62 -0.09 -21.22
CA VAL A 314 9.09 -0.26 -21.31
C VAL A 314 9.86 0.07 -20.01
N CYS A 315 9.30 0.88 -19.12
CA CYS A 315 9.91 1.23 -17.83
C CYS A 315 9.41 0.37 -16.66
N LEU A 316 8.62 -0.67 -16.90
CA LEU A 316 8.04 -1.50 -15.84
C LEU A 316 9.13 -2.29 -15.12
N GLN A 317 9.24 -2.08 -13.81
CA GLN A 317 10.27 -2.69 -12.96
C GLN A 317 9.69 -3.73 -12.02
N ARG A 318 8.47 -3.52 -11.53
CA ARG A 318 7.84 -4.41 -10.55
C ARG A 318 6.38 -4.65 -10.90
N VAL A 319 5.99 -5.92 -10.89
CA VAL A 319 4.59 -6.34 -11.03
C VAL A 319 4.19 -7.24 -9.88
N SER A 320 3.02 -7.00 -9.31
CA SER A 320 2.45 -7.81 -8.24
C SER A 320 1.01 -8.16 -8.57
N PHE A 321 0.68 -9.45 -8.52
CA PHE A 321 -0.65 -10.00 -8.74
C PHE A 321 -1.06 -10.83 -7.52
N ASP A 322 -2.00 -10.34 -6.73
CA ASP A 322 -2.50 -11.03 -5.55
C ASP A 322 -3.93 -11.52 -5.80
N THR A 323 -4.16 -12.83 -5.63
CA THR A 323 -5.49 -13.45 -5.68
C THR A 323 -6.23 -13.12 -6.99
N CYS A 324 -5.48 -13.00 -8.09
CA CYS A 324 -6.01 -12.80 -9.43
C CYS A 324 -6.33 -14.14 -10.07
N ARG A 325 -7.47 -14.74 -9.71
CA ARG A 325 -7.84 -16.11 -10.11
C ARG A 325 -8.09 -16.30 -11.61
N ALA A 326 -8.24 -15.21 -12.36
CA ALA A 326 -8.41 -15.25 -13.79
C ALA A 326 -7.07 -15.17 -14.56
N LEU A 327 -5.99 -14.82 -13.88
CA LEU A 327 -4.66 -14.70 -14.48
C LEU A 327 -3.98 -16.06 -14.52
N GLU A 328 -3.77 -16.58 -15.72
CA GLU A 328 -3.21 -17.92 -15.94
C GLU A 328 -1.80 -17.91 -16.57
N SER A 329 -1.40 -16.79 -17.19
CA SER A 329 -0.13 -16.69 -17.92
C SER A 329 0.56 -15.34 -17.76
N LEU A 330 1.89 -15.35 -17.70
CA LEU A 330 2.75 -14.16 -17.73
C LEU A 330 3.46 -13.96 -19.08
N THR A 331 3.11 -14.70 -20.12
CA THR A 331 3.78 -14.62 -21.43
C THR A 331 3.79 -13.22 -22.05
N ALA A 332 2.84 -12.37 -21.69
CA ALA A 332 2.82 -10.97 -22.12
C ALA A 332 3.96 -10.10 -21.55
N LEU A 333 4.63 -10.55 -20.49
CA LEU A 333 5.80 -9.89 -19.90
C LEU A 333 7.12 -10.35 -20.53
N ALA A 334 7.08 -11.21 -21.55
CA ALA A 334 8.26 -11.72 -22.22
C ALA A 334 9.17 -10.58 -22.73
N GLY A 335 10.45 -10.63 -22.38
CA GLY A 335 11.45 -9.67 -22.85
C GLY A 335 11.31 -8.26 -22.27
N ALA A 336 10.53 -8.07 -21.20
CA ALA A 336 10.36 -6.76 -20.56
C ALA A 336 11.72 -6.20 -20.09
N PRO A 337 12.19 -5.07 -20.65
CA PRO A 337 13.61 -4.70 -20.61
C PRO A 337 14.09 -4.20 -19.25
N GLN A 338 13.18 -3.74 -18.40
CA GLN A 338 13.49 -3.18 -17.07
C GLN A 338 12.85 -3.98 -15.93
N LEU A 339 12.15 -5.07 -16.23
CA LEU A 339 11.44 -5.85 -15.22
C LEU A 339 12.44 -6.54 -14.29
N ARG A 340 12.33 -6.27 -12.99
CA ARG A 340 13.22 -6.79 -11.93
C ARG A 340 12.52 -7.73 -10.98
N GLU A 341 11.26 -7.45 -10.66
CA GLU A 341 10.51 -8.24 -9.68
C GLU A 341 9.13 -8.59 -10.22
N VAL A 342 8.80 -9.87 -10.14
CA VAL A 342 7.47 -10.42 -10.40
C VAL A 342 7.00 -11.12 -9.15
N ASP A 343 5.85 -10.71 -8.62
CA ASP A 343 5.22 -11.34 -7.47
C ASP A 343 3.80 -11.78 -7.83
N VAL A 344 3.51 -13.06 -7.70
CA VAL A 344 2.19 -13.64 -7.97
C VAL A 344 1.82 -14.50 -6.77
N PHE A 345 0.75 -14.10 -6.07
CA PHE A 345 0.24 -14.79 -4.90
C PHE A 345 -1.16 -15.35 -5.17
N CYS A 346 -1.41 -16.60 -4.75
CA CYS A 346 -2.75 -17.23 -4.74
C CYS A 346 -3.57 -17.07 -6.03
N SER A 347 -2.92 -17.11 -7.19
CA SER A 347 -3.54 -16.97 -8.51
C SER A 347 -3.60 -18.31 -9.25
N ASN A 348 -4.38 -18.41 -10.32
CA ASN A 348 -4.48 -19.63 -11.15
C ASN A 348 -3.34 -19.74 -12.18
N MET A 349 -2.14 -19.25 -11.81
CA MET A 349 -1.00 -19.19 -12.69
C MET A 349 -0.59 -20.60 -13.16
N ARG A 350 -0.40 -20.75 -14.47
CA ARG A 350 0.01 -22.01 -15.13
C ARG A 350 1.25 -21.84 -15.99
N ASP A 351 1.42 -20.67 -16.61
CA ASP A 351 2.48 -20.43 -17.60
C ASP A 351 3.30 -19.19 -17.25
N ILE A 352 4.61 -19.38 -17.14
CA ILE A 352 5.61 -18.33 -16.86
C ILE A 352 6.64 -18.18 -17.99
N ARG A 353 6.38 -18.78 -19.17
CA ARG A 353 7.25 -18.66 -20.35
C ARG A 353 7.46 -17.20 -20.75
N GLY A 354 8.63 -16.93 -21.32
CA GLY A 354 9.07 -15.61 -21.74
C GLY A 354 9.82 -14.85 -20.64
N LEU A 355 9.65 -15.17 -19.35
CA LEU A 355 10.37 -14.50 -18.26
C LEU A 355 11.89 -14.74 -18.31
N GLU A 356 12.34 -15.84 -18.90
CA GLU A 356 13.76 -16.14 -19.14
C GLU A 356 14.43 -15.12 -20.06
N SER A 357 13.66 -14.48 -20.94
CA SER A 357 14.16 -13.47 -21.86
C SER A 357 14.22 -12.06 -21.24
N CYS A 358 13.75 -11.87 -20.00
CA CYS A 358 13.82 -10.59 -19.31
C CYS A 358 15.25 -10.32 -18.80
N PRO A 359 15.97 -9.31 -19.34
CA PRO A 359 17.40 -9.14 -19.08
C PRO A 359 17.73 -8.64 -17.67
N CYS A 360 16.73 -8.11 -16.95
CA CYS A 360 16.90 -7.52 -15.62
C CYS A 360 16.12 -8.26 -14.51
N LEU A 361 15.45 -9.38 -14.81
CA LEU A 361 14.63 -10.07 -13.82
C LEU A 361 15.52 -10.69 -12.73
N GLU A 362 15.36 -10.23 -11.49
CA GLU A 362 16.15 -10.64 -10.33
C GLU A 362 15.34 -11.52 -9.37
N THR A 363 14.04 -11.24 -9.21
CA THR A 363 13.17 -11.94 -8.28
C THR A 363 11.87 -12.39 -8.95
N LEU A 364 11.55 -13.67 -8.81
CA LEU A 364 10.26 -14.24 -9.16
C LEU A 364 9.64 -14.92 -7.93
N ARG A 365 8.47 -14.47 -7.51
CA ARG A 365 7.63 -15.15 -6.53
C ARG A 365 6.32 -15.57 -7.19
N VAL A 366 5.98 -16.85 -7.08
CA VAL A 366 4.77 -17.49 -7.60
C VAL A 366 4.15 -18.35 -6.50
N THR A 367 3.99 -17.75 -5.32
CA THR A 367 3.62 -18.41 -4.09
C THR A 367 2.12 -18.72 -4.06
N GLY A 368 1.73 -19.91 -3.61
CA GLY A 368 0.32 -20.32 -3.57
C GLY A 368 -0.32 -20.54 -4.95
N CYS A 369 0.47 -20.55 -6.03
CA CYS A 369 0.01 -20.82 -7.39
C CYS A 369 -0.14 -22.33 -7.62
N ARG A 370 -1.23 -22.91 -7.14
CA ARG A 370 -1.46 -24.37 -7.09
C ARG A 370 -1.58 -25.06 -8.46
N LEU A 371 -1.65 -24.31 -9.54
CA LEU A 371 -1.74 -24.84 -10.91
C LEU A 371 -0.41 -24.76 -11.67
N LEU A 372 0.59 -24.05 -11.11
CA LEU A 372 1.92 -23.97 -11.67
C LEU A 372 2.67 -25.25 -11.32
N THR A 373 3.11 -25.98 -12.34
CA THR A 373 3.76 -27.29 -12.19
C THR A 373 5.20 -27.32 -12.71
N ASP A 374 5.57 -26.33 -13.52
CA ASP A 374 6.80 -26.34 -14.31
C ASP A 374 7.55 -25.01 -14.20
N LEU A 375 8.80 -25.07 -13.74
CA LEU A 375 9.73 -23.94 -13.67
C LEU A 375 10.81 -24.00 -14.77
N SER A 376 10.79 -25.02 -15.64
CA SER A 376 11.75 -25.12 -16.73
C SER A 376 11.76 -23.99 -17.75
N PRO A 377 10.67 -23.21 -17.93
CA PRO A 377 10.75 -22.00 -18.75
C PRO A 377 11.80 -21.00 -18.29
N LEU A 378 12.18 -20.99 -17.00
CA LEU A 378 13.17 -20.05 -16.44
C LEU A 378 14.62 -20.40 -16.78
N ALA A 379 14.87 -21.50 -17.50
CA ALA A 379 16.21 -21.96 -17.84
C ALA A 379 17.04 -20.85 -18.49
N GLY A 380 18.26 -20.64 -17.99
CA GLY A 380 19.19 -19.65 -18.53
C GLY A 380 18.85 -18.20 -18.23
N ALA A 381 17.87 -17.90 -17.38
CA ALA A 381 17.52 -16.53 -17.02
C ALA A 381 18.75 -15.75 -16.49
N PRO A 382 19.16 -14.65 -17.15
CA PRO A 382 20.53 -14.14 -17.05
C PRO A 382 20.86 -13.49 -15.70
N ARG A 383 19.85 -12.96 -15.00
CA ARG A 383 20.00 -12.22 -13.74
C ARG A 383 19.11 -12.73 -12.61
N LEU A 384 18.41 -13.84 -12.82
CA LEU A 384 17.48 -14.36 -11.82
C LEU A 384 18.26 -14.83 -10.59
N ARG A 385 17.97 -14.25 -9.42
CA ARG A 385 18.64 -14.51 -8.14
C ARG A 385 17.74 -15.27 -7.18
N ILE A 386 16.46 -14.92 -7.14
CA ILE A 386 15.50 -15.48 -6.17
C ILE A 386 14.32 -16.06 -6.94
N VAL A 387 14.03 -17.33 -6.67
CA VAL A 387 12.80 -18.01 -7.10
C VAL A 387 12.07 -18.51 -5.87
N ASP A 388 10.84 -18.06 -5.67
CA ASP A 388 9.94 -18.58 -4.64
C ASP A 388 8.69 -19.17 -5.29
N ALA A 389 8.54 -20.48 -5.24
CA ALA A 389 7.36 -21.19 -5.70
C ALA A 389 6.63 -21.91 -4.56
N SER A 390 6.81 -21.46 -3.31
CA SER A 390 6.25 -22.11 -2.15
C SER A 390 4.73 -22.25 -2.24
N PHE A 391 4.15 -23.32 -1.70
CA PHE A 391 2.73 -23.65 -1.75
C PHE A 391 2.15 -23.79 -3.19
N SER A 392 2.99 -24.07 -4.19
CA SER A 392 2.56 -24.41 -5.55
C SER A 392 2.52 -25.93 -5.79
N ALA A 393 2.13 -26.33 -7.01
CA ALA A 393 2.20 -27.72 -7.46
C ALA A 393 3.44 -28.01 -8.31
N VAL A 394 4.48 -27.20 -8.18
CA VAL A 394 5.73 -27.36 -8.94
C VAL A 394 6.30 -28.76 -8.72
N SER A 395 6.71 -29.40 -9.80
CA SER A 395 7.37 -30.71 -9.80
C SER A 395 8.55 -30.74 -10.77
N ASN A 396 8.51 -29.95 -11.84
CA ASN A 396 9.60 -29.83 -12.79
C ASN A 396 10.49 -28.62 -12.48
N LEU A 397 11.74 -28.89 -12.15
CA LEU A 397 12.79 -27.91 -11.85
C LEU A 397 13.87 -27.87 -12.95
N GLN A 398 13.69 -28.61 -14.05
CA GLN A 398 14.71 -28.75 -15.09
C GLN A 398 15.19 -27.41 -15.63
N GLY A 399 16.49 -27.27 -15.85
CA GLY A 399 17.07 -26.05 -16.40
C GLY A 399 17.30 -24.92 -15.39
N LEU A 400 16.72 -24.93 -14.18
CA LEU A 400 17.02 -23.90 -13.16
C LEU A 400 18.51 -23.86 -12.79
N GLY A 401 19.19 -25.00 -12.80
CA GLY A 401 20.64 -25.10 -12.63
C GLY A 401 21.46 -24.34 -13.67
N THR A 402 20.87 -23.95 -14.81
CA THR A 402 21.58 -23.19 -15.85
C THR A 402 21.57 -21.68 -15.62
N CYS A 403 20.83 -21.19 -14.62
CA CYS A 403 20.74 -19.77 -14.29
C CYS A 403 22.03 -19.30 -13.60
N PRO A 404 22.82 -18.39 -14.20
CA PRO A 404 24.17 -18.05 -13.73
C PRO A 404 24.18 -17.25 -12.42
N CYS A 405 23.07 -16.60 -12.06
CA CYS A 405 22.96 -15.74 -10.88
C CYS A 405 22.03 -16.29 -9.78
N LEU A 406 21.52 -17.52 -9.92
CA LEU A 406 20.54 -18.06 -8.99
C LEU A 406 21.16 -18.30 -7.61
N GLU A 407 20.63 -17.64 -6.58
CA GLU A 407 21.14 -17.64 -5.20
C GLU A 407 20.18 -18.34 -4.23
N VAL A 408 18.87 -18.15 -4.39
CA VAL A 408 17.85 -18.66 -3.47
C VAL A 408 16.71 -19.31 -4.24
N VAL A 409 16.38 -20.54 -3.84
CA VAL A 409 15.21 -21.28 -4.33
C VAL A 409 14.34 -21.67 -3.13
N ARG A 410 13.08 -21.21 -3.11
CA ARG A 410 12.09 -21.61 -2.10
C ARG A 410 11.02 -22.48 -2.73
N LEU A 411 10.87 -23.67 -2.19
CA LEU A 411 9.93 -24.70 -2.61
C LEU A 411 9.13 -25.21 -1.41
N ASP A 412 8.97 -24.39 -0.36
CA ASP A 412 8.28 -24.80 0.86
C ASP A 412 6.86 -25.30 0.51
N VAL A 413 6.49 -26.47 1.03
CA VAL A 413 5.18 -27.11 0.82
C VAL A 413 4.85 -27.39 -0.66
N CYS A 414 5.86 -27.53 -1.53
CA CYS A 414 5.70 -28.06 -2.89
C CYS A 414 5.69 -29.59 -2.87
N LEU A 415 4.53 -30.17 -2.55
CA LEU A 415 4.38 -31.61 -2.27
C LEU A 415 4.71 -32.53 -3.45
N SER A 416 4.78 -31.99 -4.67
CA SER A 416 5.04 -32.75 -5.90
C SER A 416 6.53 -32.81 -6.28
N VAL A 417 7.42 -32.04 -5.64
CA VAL A 417 8.85 -32.09 -5.88
C VAL A 417 9.46 -33.35 -5.25
N ARG A 418 10.17 -34.14 -6.05
CA ARG A 418 10.88 -35.36 -5.62
C ARG A 418 12.38 -35.36 -5.93
N ASP A 419 12.82 -34.44 -6.79
CA ASP A 419 14.18 -34.40 -7.27
C ASP A 419 14.70 -32.96 -7.33
N LEU A 420 15.79 -32.70 -6.59
CA LEU A 420 16.51 -31.43 -6.57
C LEU A 420 17.78 -31.46 -7.43
N ASN A 421 18.14 -32.58 -8.06
CA ASN A 421 19.28 -32.68 -8.98
C ASN A 421 19.28 -31.60 -10.08
N PRO A 422 18.13 -31.14 -10.61
CA PRO A 422 18.10 -30.03 -11.57
C PRO A 422 18.74 -28.73 -11.08
N LEU A 423 18.90 -28.55 -9.76
CA LEU A 423 19.54 -27.38 -9.15
C LEU A 423 21.07 -27.51 -9.05
N ALA A 424 21.63 -28.71 -9.27
CA ALA A 424 23.05 -29.01 -9.04
C ALA A 424 24.02 -28.10 -9.82
N GLY A 425 23.60 -27.66 -11.01
CA GLY A 425 24.41 -26.85 -11.91
C GLY A 425 24.46 -25.36 -11.58
N ALA A 426 23.65 -24.86 -10.63
CA ALA A 426 23.56 -23.43 -10.34
C ALA A 426 24.82 -22.95 -9.60
N PRO A 427 25.67 -22.10 -10.22
CA PRO A 427 27.01 -21.81 -9.72
C PRO A 427 27.04 -20.89 -8.49
N ARG A 428 25.93 -20.20 -8.19
CA ARG A 428 25.82 -19.23 -7.08
C ARG A 428 24.74 -19.61 -6.06
N LEU A 429 24.21 -20.82 -6.13
CA LEU A 429 23.11 -21.25 -5.27
C LEU A 429 23.58 -21.36 -3.82
N MET A 430 22.95 -20.59 -2.93
CA MET A 430 23.29 -20.51 -1.51
C MET A 430 22.28 -21.25 -0.64
N TYR A 431 20.99 -21.06 -0.93
CA TYR A 431 19.91 -21.58 -0.08
C TYR A 431 18.82 -22.24 -0.91
N VAL A 432 18.43 -23.45 -0.48
CA VAL A 432 17.24 -24.14 -0.97
C VAL A 432 16.34 -24.43 0.22
N PHE A 433 15.16 -23.82 0.23
CA PHE A 433 14.15 -24.02 1.28
C PHE A 433 13.11 -25.03 0.79
N VAL A 434 12.96 -26.13 1.54
CA VAL A 434 12.08 -27.27 1.21
C VAL A 434 11.26 -27.70 2.43
N ASN A 435 10.84 -26.76 3.26
CA ASN A 435 10.07 -27.05 4.46
C ASN A 435 8.73 -27.69 4.11
N GLY A 436 8.33 -28.74 4.83
CA GLY A 436 7.08 -29.46 4.58
C GLY A 436 7.13 -30.44 3.41
N LEU A 437 8.31 -30.71 2.83
CA LEU A 437 8.50 -31.79 1.86
C LEU A 437 8.85 -33.10 2.58
N ASN A 438 8.55 -34.23 1.92
CA ASN A 438 8.98 -35.54 2.41
C ASN A 438 10.47 -35.75 2.09
N HIS A 439 11.35 -35.37 3.01
CA HIS A 439 12.80 -35.48 2.87
C HIS A 439 13.29 -36.92 2.61
N ALA A 440 12.54 -37.96 3.02
CA ALA A 440 12.90 -39.36 2.76
C ALA A 440 12.69 -39.77 1.29
N ALA A 441 11.79 -39.08 0.59
CA ALA A 441 11.50 -39.30 -0.82
C ALA A 441 12.21 -38.30 -1.75
N LEU A 442 12.97 -37.35 -1.17
CA LEU A 442 13.62 -36.27 -1.91
C LEU A 442 15.05 -36.67 -2.27
N SER A 443 15.39 -36.57 -3.55
CA SER A 443 16.77 -36.74 -4.02
C SER A 443 17.49 -35.39 -4.03
N TYR A 444 18.67 -35.36 -3.38
CA TYR A 444 19.52 -34.18 -3.28
C TYR A 444 20.71 -34.31 -4.22
N PRO A 445 21.13 -33.23 -4.89
CA PRO A 445 22.38 -33.24 -5.59
C PRO A 445 23.56 -33.27 -4.62
N PRO A 446 24.69 -33.86 -5.02
CA PRO A 446 25.89 -33.95 -4.17
C PRO A 446 26.45 -32.58 -3.77
N SER A 447 26.15 -31.52 -4.52
CA SER A 447 26.52 -30.14 -4.21
C SER A 447 25.67 -29.48 -3.13
N LEU A 448 24.51 -30.04 -2.79
CA LEU A 448 23.61 -29.54 -1.75
C LEU A 448 23.56 -30.52 -0.58
N ALA A 449 24.39 -30.29 0.44
CA ALA A 449 24.27 -31.00 1.70
C ALA A 449 23.12 -30.38 2.52
N PRO A 450 22.12 -31.16 2.97
CA PRO A 450 21.05 -30.62 3.79
C PRO A 450 21.59 -30.17 5.15
N SER A 451 21.67 -28.86 5.38
CA SER A 451 21.80 -28.31 6.72
C SER A 451 20.40 -28.26 7.35
N ILE A 452 20.04 -29.30 8.11
CA ILE A 452 18.82 -29.29 8.92
C ILE A 452 19.02 -28.20 9.97
N LEU A 453 18.45 -27.01 9.76
CA LEU A 453 18.23 -26.08 10.85
C LEU A 453 17.23 -26.75 11.78
N PRO A 454 17.52 -26.90 13.08
CA PRO A 454 16.61 -27.54 14.01
C PRO A 454 15.26 -26.84 13.89
N ALA A 455 14.20 -27.63 13.64
CA ALA A 455 12.85 -27.15 13.77
C ALA A 455 12.77 -26.40 15.10
N ALA A 456 12.32 -25.14 15.07
CA ALA A 456 11.98 -24.45 16.29
C ALA A 456 10.98 -25.36 17.03
N ALA A 457 11.43 -25.98 18.11
CA ALA A 457 10.55 -26.66 19.03
C ALA A 457 9.61 -25.59 19.58
N GLY A 458 8.32 -25.73 19.27
CA GLY A 458 7.25 -24.83 19.69
C GLY A 458 5.91 -25.47 19.40
#